data_AF-A0A8S3KQ99-F1
#
_entry.id   AF-A0A8S3KQ99-F1
#
_cell.length_a   1.000
_cell.length_b   1.000
_cell.length_c   1.000
_cell.angle_alpha   90.00
_cell.angle_beta   90.00
_cell.angle_gamma   90.00
#
_symmetry.space_group_name_H-M   'P 1'
#
loop_
_entity.id
_entity.type
_entity.pdbx_description
1 polymer ?
#
loop_
_entity_poly.entity_id
_entity_poly.type
_entity_poly.pdbx_seq_one_letter_code
_entity_poly.pdbx_strand_id
1 'polypeptide(L)'
;SCFNLEKIDRNRFRDILHNTFDMTDDILMDRVFKAFDRDNDGQVSMLEWVVGLNTYLRGTLDEKIACELSNKRNHETIVYFLFC
;
A
#
# COMPACT_ATOMS: atom_id res chain seq x y z
N SER A 1 -2.65 -16.60 25.48
CA SER A 1 -3.23 -15.38 24.88
C SER A 1 -2.69 -15.27 23.46
N CYS A 2 -3.28 -16.04 22.53
CA CYS A 2 -3.00 -15.87 21.11
C CYS A 2 -3.50 -14.48 20.73
N PHE A 3 -2.64 -13.66 20.12
CA PHE A 3 -3.09 -12.47 19.43
C PHE A 3 -4.18 -12.90 18.45
N ASN A 4 -5.43 -12.53 18.72
CA ASN A 4 -6.43 -12.43 17.67
C ASN A 4 -5.91 -11.30 16.77
N LEU A 5 -5.12 -11.67 15.77
CA LEU A 5 -4.74 -10.78 14.69
C LEU A 5 -6.00 -10.61 13.84
N GLU A 6 -6.88 -9.72 14.28
CA GLU A 6 -8.06 -9.33 13.51
C GLU A 6 -7.60 -8.89 12.13
N LYS A 7 -8.05 -9.60 11.10
CA LYS A 7 -7.82 -9.20 9.70
C LYS A 7 -8.57 -7.90 9.46
N ILE A 8 -7.97 -7.00 8.69
CA ILE A 8 -8.55 -5.71 8.34
C ILE A 8 -9.45 -5.91 7.13
N ASP A 9 -10.74 -5.60 7.27
CA ASP A 9 -11.64 -5.62 6.11
C ASP A 9 -11.34 -4.48 5.13
N ARG A 10 -11.88 -4.62 3.92
CA ARG A 10 -11.70 -3.68 2.82
C ARG A 10 -12.09 -2.24 3.14
N ASN A 11 -13.14 -2.01 3.93
CA ASN A 11 -13.59 -0.65 4.25
C ASN A 11 -12.61 -0.01 5.22
N ARG A 12 -12.19 -0.75 6.24
CA ARG A 12 -11.20 -0.28 7.20
C ARG A 12 -9.84 -0.03 6.55
N PHE A 13 -9.45 -0.87 5.60
CA PHE A 13 -8.24 -0.68 4.81
C PHE A 13 -8.29 0.62 3.99
N ARG A 14 -9.43 0.88 3.32
CA ARG A 14 -9.67 2.13 2.57
C ARG A 14 -9.60 3.36 3.46
N ASP A 15 -10.21 3.32 4.65
CA ASP A 15 -10.14 4.42 5.62
C ASP A 15 -8.69 4.73 6.00
N ILE A 16 -7.85 3.71 6.19
CA ILE A 16 -6.44 3.90 6.52
C ILE A 16 -5.70 4.54 5.34
N LEU A 17 -5.94 4.07 4.11
CA LEU A 17 -5.33 4.64 2.91
C LEU A 17 -5.71 6.10 2.71
N HIS A 18 -6.99 6.42 2.87
CA HIS A 18 -7.50 7.78 2.78
C HIS A 18 -6.90 8.67 3.87
N ASN A 19 -6.96 8.26 5.13
CA ASN A 19 -6.55 9.12 6.25
C ASN A 19 -5.02 9.27 6.38
N THR A 20 -4.24 8.29 5.93
CA THR A 20 -2.77 8.29 6.09
C THR A 20 -2.05 8.82 4.85
N PHE A 21 -2.58 8.55 3.67
CA PHE A 21 -1.93 8.87 2.39
C PHE A 21 -2.75 9.81 1.50
N ASP A 22 -3.89 10.33 2.00
CA ASP A 22 -4.83 11.20 1.27
C ASP A 22 -5.29 10.57 -0.07
N MET A 23 -5.36 9.23 -0.09
CA MET A 23 -5.75 8.48 -1.27
C MET A 23 -7.27 8.47 -1.40
N THR A 24 -7.77 9.13 -2.44
CA THR A 24 -9.22 9.32 -2.69
C THR A 24 -9.73 8.59 -3.94
N ASP A 25 -8.84 8.10 -4.80
CA ASP A 25 -9.22 7.34 -5.98
C ASP A 25 -9.62 5.90 -5.61
N ASP A 26 -10.92 5.59 -5.75
CA ASP A 26 -11.51 4.29 -5.44
C ASP A 26 -10.93 3.13 -6.24
N ILE A 27 -10.54 3.38 -7.51
CA ILE A 27 -9.93 2.37 -8.38
C ILE A 27 -8.52 2.08 -7.89
N LEU A 28 -7.76 3.13 -7.56
CA LEU A 28 -6.42 3.00 -7.00
C LEU A 28 -6.45 2.24 -5.67
N MET A 29 -7.34 2.63 -4.76
CA MET A 29 -7.52 1.95 -3.47
C MET A 29 -7.93 0.48 -3.62
N ASP A 30 -8.80 0.14 -4.57
CA ASP A 30 -9.15 -1.26 -4.86
C ASP A 30 -7.96 -2.08 -5.35
N ARG A 31 -7.16 -1.51 -6.24
CA ARG A 31 -5.99 -2.22 -6.77
C ARG A 31 -4.89 -2.37 -5.72
N VAL A 32 -4.68 -1.36 -4.87
CA VAL A 32 -3.77 -1.48 -3.71
C VAL A 32 -4.27 -2.54 -2.75
N PHE A 33 -5.56 -2.58 -2.43
CA PHE A 33 -6.14 -3.63 -1.60
C PHE A 33 -5.86 -5.02 -2.17
N LYS A 34 -6.11 -5.24 -3.47
CA LYS A 34 -5.82 -6.50 -4.16
C LYS A 34 -4.34 -6.88 -4.19
N ALA A 35 -3.43 -5.91 -4.16
CA ALA A 35 -2.00 -6.20 -4.11
C ALA A 35 -1.56 -6.69 -2.71
N PHE A 36 -2.30 -6.32 -1.67
CA PHE A 36 -2.05 -6.71 -0.28
C PHE A 36 -2.76 -8.02 0.09
N ASP A 37 -4.01 -8.19 -0.35
CA ASP A 37 -4.82 -9.41 -0.17
C ASP A 37 -4.32 -10.54 -1.10
N ARG A 38 -3.39 -11.36 -0.59
CA ARG A 38 -2.70 -12.38 -1.40
C ARG A 38 -3.42 -13.72 -1.36
N ASP A 39 -4.09 -14.03 -0.26
CA ASP A 39 -4.92 -15.22 -0.15
C ASP A 39 -6.32 -15.01 -0.77
N ASN A 40 -6.64 -13.78 -1.17
CA ASN A 40 -7.87 -13.37 -1.84
C ASN A 40 -9.10 -13.73 -1.00
N ASP A 41 -8.99 -13.58 0.32
CA ASP A 41 -10.08 -13.81 1.26
C ASP A 41 -10.93 -12.56 1.51
N GLY A 42 -10.57 -11.44 0.87
CA GLY A 42 -11.28 -10.17 0.99
C GLY A 42 -10.96 -9.41 2.28
N GLN A 43 -9.95 -9.85 3.02
CA GLN A 43 -9.42 -9.20 4.21
C GLN A 43 -7.89 -9.14 4.12
N VAL A 44 -7.28 -8.20 4.84
CA VAL A 44 -5.82 -8.07 4.90
C VAL A 44 -5.37 -8.48 6.30
N SER A 45 -4.70 -9.62 6.39
CA SER A 45 -4.06 -10.05 7.63
C SER A 45 -2.88 -9.15 7.99
N MET A 46 -2.46 -9.16 9.26
CA MET A 46 -1.27 -8.42 9.69
C MET A 46 0.00 -8.87 8.94
N LEU A 47 0.08 -10.14 8.55
CA LEU A 47 1.21 -10.64 7.78
C LEU A 47 1.22 -10.05 6.36
N GLU A 48 0.08 -10.05 5.70
CA GLU A 48 -0.09 -9.42 4.38
C GLU A 48 0.16 -7.92 4.43
N TRP A 49 -0.29 -7.26 5.50
CA TRP A 49 -0.01 -5.86 5.76
C TRP A 49 1.50 -5.58 5.87
N VAL A 50 2.22 -6.33 6.70
CA VAL A 50 3.67 -6.16 6.90
C VAL A 50 4.46 -6.51 5.64
N VAL A 51 4.10 -7.58 4.93
CA VAL A 51 4.77 -7.99 3.69
C VAL A 51 4.49 -7.01 2.56
N GLY A 52 3.24 -6.55 2.43
CA GLY A 52 2.82 -5.53 1.46
C GLY A 52 3.54 -4.21 1.70
N LEU A 53 3.60 -3.74 2.96
CA LEU A 53 4.36 -2.55 3.33
C LEU A 53 5.85 -2.72 3.14
N ASN A 54 6.45 -3.86 3.48
CA ASN A 54 7.88 -4.09 3.26
C ASN A 54 8.23 -4.09 1.76
N THR A 55 7.36 -4.64 0.91
CA THR A 55 7.53 -4.61 -0.55
C THR A 55 7.35 -3.18 -1.08
N TYR A 56 6.28 -2.50 -0.65
CA TYR A 56 5.94 -1.16 -1.08
C TYR A 56 6.98 -0.12 -0.63
N LEU A 57 7.41 -0.18 0.63
CA LEU A 57 8.37 0.74 1.21
C LEU A 57 9.80 0.45 0.77
N ARG A 58 10.21 -0.79 0.49
CA ARG A 58 11.56 -1.05 -0.06
C ARG A 58 11.71 -0.53 -1.48
N GLY A 59 10.74 -0.82 -2.36
CA GLY A 59 10.72 -0.29 -3.72
C GLY A 59 10.72 1.23 -3.74
N THR A 60 9.90 1.86 -2.89
CA THR A 60 9.82 3.33 -2.80
C THR A 60 10.95 4.00 -2.03
N LEU A 61 11.64 3.34 -1.09
CA LEU A 61 12.78 3.91 -0.36
C LEU A 61 14.06 3.85 -1.21
N ASP A 62 14.32 2.74 -1.89
CA ASP A 62 15.46 2.62 -2.80
C ASP A 62 15.33 3.59 -3.99
N GLU A 63 14.11 3.76 -4.52
CA GLU A 63 13.82 4.79 -5.53
C GLU A 63 13.80 6.21 -4.96
N LYS A 64 13.33 6.45 -3.73
CA LYS A 64 13.41 7.78 -3.10
C LYS A 64 14.85 8.22 -2.87
N ILE A 65 15.73 7.32 -2.43
CA ILE A 65 17.16 7.63 -2.24
C ILE A 65 17.83 7.91 -3.60
N ALA A 66 17.49 7.13 -4.64
CA ALA A 66 17.97 7.40 -6.00
C ALA A 66 17.44 8.74 -6.56
N CYS A 67 16.18 9.07 -6.28
CA CYS A 67 15.51 10.27 -6.77
C CYS A 67 15.92 11.53 -6.00
N GLU A 68 16.21 11.43 -4.69
CA GLU A 68 16.72 12.51 -3.85
C GLU A 68 18.08 13.04 -4.34
N LEU A 69 18.92 12.19 -4.93
CA LEU A 69 20.16 12.62 -5.59
C LEU A 69 19.93 13.33 -6.94
N SER A 70 18.71 13.30 -7.50
CA SER A 70 18.40 13.81 -8.85
C SER A 70 17.47 15.03 -8.94
N ASN A 71 17.08 15.64 -7.81
CA ASN A 71 16.38 16.93 -7.73
C ASN A 71 14.98 17.00 -8.41
N LYS A 72 13.94 17.15 -7.57
CA LYS A 72 12.57 17.61 -7.83
C LYS A 72 12.01 17.45 -9.26
N ARG A 73 11.03 16.57 -9.42
CA ARG A 73 9.81 16.83 -10.22
C ARG A 73 8.78 15.69 -10.12
N ASN A 74 7.55 16.09 -9.79
CA ASN A 74 6.28 15.56 -10.30
C ASN A 74 5.46 14.61 -9.40
N HIS A 75 4.20 15.03 -9.30
CA HIS A 75 3.04 14.52 -8.59
C HIS A 75 2.50 13.19 -9.14
N GLU A 76 3.37 12.30 -9.64
CA GLU A 76 2.97 11.11 -10.42
C GLU A 76 3.61 9.78 -9.97
N THR A 77 4.49 9.78 -8.96
CA THR A 77 5.24 8.58 -8.56
C THR A 77 4.36 7.46 -7.97
N ILE A 78 3.18 7.79 -7.43
CA ILE A 78 2.31 6.77 -6.81
C ILE A 78 1.59 5.89 -7.86
N VAL A 79 1.50 6.33 -9.12
CA VAL A 79 0.74 5.61 -10.16
C VAL A 79 1.61 4.64 -10.97
N TYR A 80 2.91 4.91 -11.14
CA TYR A 80 3.79 4.07 -11.96
C TYR A 80 4.03 2.66 -11.38
N PHE A 81 3.83 2.45 -10.08
CA PHE A 81 3.98 1.12 -9.46
C PHE A 81 2.77 0.20 -9.61
N LEU A 82 1.67 0.68 -10.18
CA LEU A 82 0.47 -0.13 -10.37
C LEU A 82 0.25 -0.61 -11.81
N PHE A 83 1.23 -0.38 -12.70
CA PHE A 83 1.15 -0.81 -14.11
C PHE A 83 2.42 -1.46 -14.68
N CYS A 84 3.38 -1.88 -13.84
CA CYS A 84 4.49 -2.75 -14.23
C CYS A 84 4.64 -3.88 -13.22
#